data_AF-A0A5K0VMI9-F1
#
_entry.id   AF-A0A5K0VMI9-F1
#
_cell.length_a   1.000
_cell.length_b   1.000
_cell.length_c   1.000
_cell.angle_alpha   90.00
_cell.angle_beta   90.00
_cell.angle_gamma   90.00
#
_symmetry.space_group_name_H-M   'P 1'
#
loop_
_entity.id
_entity.type
_entity.pdbx_description
1 polymer ?
#
loop_
_entity_poly.entity_id
_entity_poly.type
_entity_poly.pdbx_seq_one_letter_code
_entity_poly.pdbx_strand_id
1 'polypeptide(L)'
;RIYNLGARKIVSVGVGPIGCSPKIRARNETEGCDEETNDWCARYNEAVVRLLQNLKSELKDFNYSFFNTYLLVHDFIERPSSH
;
A
#
# COMPACT_ATOMS: atom_id res chain seq x y z
N ARG A 1 5.97 16.28 -10.38
CA ARG A 1 5.01 17.06 -11.21
C ARG A 1 4.02 17.86 -10.36
N ILE A 2 3.22 17.25 -9.47
CA ILE A 2 2.25 17.98 -8.62
C ILE A 2 2.88 19.00 -7.66
N TYR A 3 4.11 18.75 -7.19
CA TYR A 3 4.87 19.72 -6.39
C TYR A 3 5.14 21.04 -7.15
N ASN A 4 5.43 20.95 -8.45
CA ASN A 4 5.65 22.12 -9.32
C ASN A 4 4.35 22.90 -9.60
N LEU A 5 3.20 22.30 -9.29
CA LEU A 5 1.87 22.93 -9.34
C LEU A 5 1.45 23.51 -7.97
N GLY A 6 2.36 23.55 -7.00
CA GLY A 6 2.10 24.12 -5.66
C GLY A 6 1.68 23.11 -4.59
N ALA A 7 1.57 21.82 -4.89
CA ALA A 7 1.27 20.82 -3.87
C ALA A 7 2.39 20.76 -2.82
N ARG A 8 2.04 20.85 -1.54
CA ARG A 8 2.96 20.74 -0.39
C ARG A 8 2.55 19.69 0.64
N LYS A 9 1.32 19.21 0.56
CA LYS A 9 0.79 18.15 1.43
C LYS A 9 0.16 17.09 0.53
N ILE A 10 0.63 15.85 0.64
CA ILE A 10 0.10 14.73 -0.13
C ILE A 10 -0.25 13.56 0.76
N VAL A 11 -1.29 12.83 0.39
CA VAL A 11 -1.60 11.52 0.97
C VAL A 11 -1.30 10.48 -0.08
N SER A 12 -0.49 9.49 0.27
CA SER A 12 -0.27 8.30 -0.55
C SER A 12 -0.98 7.13 0.11
N VAL A 13 -1.70 6.35 -0.69
CA VAL A 13 -2.45 5.18 -0.25
C VAL A 13 -1.67 3.95 -0.70
N GLY A 14 -1.31 3.09 0.23
CA GLY A 14 -0.64 1.83 -0.06
C GLY A 14 -1.53 0.87 -0.83
N VAL A 15 -0.91 -0.06 -1.53
CA VAL A 15 -1.60 -1.18 -2.18
C VAL A 15 -2.01 -2.20 -1.12
N GLY A 16 -3.26 -2.67 -1.18
CA GLY A 16 -3.76 -3.75 -0.31
C GLY A 16 -3.16 -5.12 -0.67
N PRO A 17 -3.50 -6.19 0.07
CA PRO A 17 -3.05 -7.54 -0.26
C PRO A 17 -3.80 -8.07 -1.50
N ILE A 18 -3.32 -7.73 -2.70
CA ILE A 18 -3.96 -8.11 -3.98
C ILE A 18 -4.06 -9.64 -4.12
N GLY A 19 -3.11 -10.38 -3.56
CA GLY A 19 -3.12 -11.84 -3.53
C GLY A 19 -4.34 -12.42 -2.84
N CYS A 20 -4.95 -11.66 -1.92
CA CYS A 20 -6.18 -12.05 -1.22
C CYS A 20 -7.47 -11.61 -1.94
N SER A 21 -7.38 -10.94 -3.09
CA SER A 21 -8.58 -10.54 -3.83
C SER A 21 -9.31 -11.77 -4.43
N PRO A 22 -10.65 -11.77 -4.51
CA PRO A 22 -11.41 -12.94 -4.99
C PRO A 22 -10.95 -13.46 -6.35
N LYS A 23 -10.62 -12.56 -7.27
CA LYS A 23 -10.15 -12.91 -8.63
C LYS A 23 -8.81 -13.65 -8.62
N ILE A 24 -7.92 -13.32 -7.69
CA ILE A 24 -6.59 -13.96 -7.60
C ILE A 24 -6.72 -15.29 -6.87
N ARG A 25 -7.45 -15.32 -5.74
CA ARG A 25 -7.74 -16.54 -4.98
C ARG A 25 -8.42 -17.63 -5.81
N ALA A 26 -9.34 -17.25 -6.70
CA ALA A 26 -10.02 -18.20 -7.59
C ALA A 26 -9.10 -18.96 -8.56
N ARG A 27 -7.82 -18.55 -8.69
CA ARG A 27 -6.80 -19.25 -9.49
C ARG A 27 -5.95 -20.21 -8.66
N ASN A 28 -6.04 -20.13 -7.34
CA ASN A 28 -5.31 -20.98 -6.41
C ASN A 28 -6.18 -22.18 -6.04
N GLU A 29 -5.67 -23.40 -6.20
CA GLU A 29 -6.37 -24.65 -5.86
C GLU A 29 -6.80 -24.70 -4.39
N THR A 30 -6.04 -24.06 -3.50
CA THR A 30 -6.36 -23.97 -2.06
C THR A 30 -7.37 -22.89 -1.72
N GLU A 31 -7.76 -22.06 -2.70
CA GLU A 31 -8.50 -20.81 -2.53
C GLU A 31 -7.86 -19.82 -1.51
N GLY A 32 -6.61 -20.05 -1.12
CA GLY A 32 -5.83 -19.18 -0.24
C GLY A 32 -5.33 -17.92 -0.97
N CYS A 33 -4.80 -16.97 -0.19
CA CYS A 33 -4.12 -15.82 -0.76
C CYS A 33 -2.90 -16.25 -1.60
N ASP A 34 -2.64 -15.49 -2.67
CA ASP A 34 -1.42 -15.65 -3.47
C ASP A 34 -0.27 -14.86 -2.81
N GLU A 35 0.63 -15.59 -2.14
CA GLU A 35 1.69 -14.98 -1.34
C GLU A 35 2.77 -14.29 -2.18
N GLU A 36 3.04 -14.75 -3.40
CA GLU A 36 3.97 -14.08 -4.30
C GLU A 36 3.45 -12.69 -4.67
N THR A 37 2.16 -12.59 -5.03
CA THR A 37 1.49 -11.31 -5.31
C THR A 37 1.52 -10.39 -4.08
N ASN A 38 1.32 -10.95 -2.89
CA ASN A 38 1.37 -10.18 -1.63
C ASN A 38 2.78 -9.68 -1.31
N ASP A 39 3.84 -10.47 -1.56
CA ASP A 39 5.24 -10.03 -1.41
C ASP A 39 5.55 -8.83 -2.32
N TRP A 40 5.08 -8.87 -3.58
CA TRP A 40 5.20 -7.73 -4.49
C TRP A 40 4.44 -6.49 -4.01
N CYS A 41 3.25 -6.67 -3.42
CA CYS A 41 2.50 -5.56 -2.82
C CYS A 41 3.26 -4.93 -1.64
N ALA A 42 3.86 -5.75 -0.78
CA ALA A 42 4.66 -5.29 0.35
C ALA A 42 5.90 -4.51 -0.11
N ARG A 43 6.67 -5.05 -1.06
CA ARG A 43 7.86 -4.40 -1.63
C ARG A 43 7.52 -3.07 -2.31
N TYR A 44 6.40 -3.02 -3.04
CA TYR A 44 5.92 -1.77 -3.64
C TYR A 44 5.63 -0.71 -2.58
N ASN A 45 4.92 -1.08 -1.51
CA ASN A 45 4.60 -0.16 -0.42
C ASN A 45 5.87 0.35 0.28
N GLU A 46 6.84 -0.52 0.55
CA GLU A 46 8.15 -0.12 1.09
C GLU A 46 8.87 0.88 0.19
N ALA A 47 8.90 0.61 -1.13
CA ALA A 47 9.52 1.50 -2.10
C ALA A 47 8.84 2.88 -2.14
N VAL A 48 7.50 2.93 -2.05
CA VAL A 48 6.74 4.18 -1.97
C VAL A 48 7.10 4.96 -0.70
N VAL A 49 7.18 4.29 0.46
CA VAL A 49 7.57 4.95 1.71
C VAL A 49 8.98 5.54 1.60
N ARG A 50 9.95 4.77 1.08
CA ARG A 50 11.32 5.27 0.85
C ARG A 50 11.35 6.47 -0.10
N LEU A 51 10.56 6.42 -1.18
CA LEU A 51 10.42 7.55 -2.10
C LEU A 51 9.85 8.79 -1.40
N LEU A 52 8.80 8.65 -0.59
CA LEU A 52 8.22 9.77 0.16
C LEU A 52 9.19 10.38 1.18
N GLN A 53 10.00 9.54 1.83
CA GLN A 53 11.08 9.97 2.72
C GLN A 53 12.14 10.79 1.97
N ASN A 54 12.58 10.32 0.80
CA ASN A 54 13.54 11.06 -0.04
C ASN A 54 12.95 12.38 -0.54
N LEU A 55 11.69 12.38 -1.00
CA LEU A 55 11.03 13.62 -1.42
C LEU A 55 10.91 14.63 -0.27
N LYS A 56 10.72 14.15 0.97
CA LYS A 56 10.68 15.01 2.16
C LYS A 56 12.02 15.65 2.50
N SER A 57 13.15 14.99 2.20
CA SER A 57 14.48 15.60 2.40
C SER A 57 14.87 16.56 1.28
N GLU A 58 14.40 16.31 0.05
CA GLU A 58 14.77 17.09 -1.13
C GLU A 58 13.88 18.32 -1.38
N LEU A 59 12.58 18.23 -1.06
CA LEU A 59 11.60 19.24 -1.44
C LEU A 59 11.21 20.14 -0.27
N LYS A 60 11.44 21.45 -0.43
CA LYS A 60 11.07 22.47 0.56
C LYS A 60 9.56 22.45 0.84
N ASP A 61 9.21 22.47 2.12
CA ASP A 61 7.82 22.49 2.63
C ASP A 61 6.97 21.27 2.23
N PHE A 62 7.56 20.23 1.63
CA PHE A 62 6.85 19.00 1.30
C PHE A 62 6.50 18.24 2.58
N ASN A 63 5.29 17.73 2.66
CA ASN A 63 4.78 16.91 3.75
C ASN A 63 3.94 15.79 3.16
N TYR A 64 3.97 14.63 3.79
CA TYR A 64 3.21 13.49 3.35
C TYR A 64 2.60 12.73 4.51
N SER A 65 1.56 11.97 4.20
CA SER A 65 1.09 10.86 5.02
C SER A 65 0.95 9.63 4.13
N PHE A 66 1.32 8.47 4.65
CA PHE A 66 1.16 7.19 3.98
C PHE A 66 0.10 6.39 4.72
N PHE A 67 -0.97 6.02 4.00
CA PHE A 67 -2.01 5.15 4.54
C PHE A 67 -1.68 3.71 4.21
N ASN A 68 -1.35 2.91 5.22
CA ASN A 68 -1.00 1.51 5.04
C ASN A 68 -2.25 0.64 4.86
N THR A 69 -2.82 0.68 3.66
CA THR A 69 -3.99 -0.12 3.26
C THR A 69 -3.74 -1.61 3.39
N TYR A 70 -2.48 -2.06 3.20
CA TYR A 70 -2.13 -3.46 3.32
C TYR A 70 -2.49 -4.00 4.70
N LEU A 71 -1.98 -3.36 5.76
CA LEU A 71 -2.24 -3.78 7.13
C LEU A 71 -3.73 -3.72 7.48
N LEU A 72 -4.43 -2.66 7.08
CA LEU A 72 -5.86 -2.51 7.36
C LEU A 72 -6.68 -3.63 6.73
N VAL A 73 -6.50 -3.86 5.42
CA VAL A 73 -7.29 -4.86 4.68
C VAL A 73 -6.92 -6.27 5.13
N HIS A 74 -5.64 -6.52 5.39
CA HIS A 74 -5.19 -7.80 5.89
C HIS A 74 -5.77 -8.12 7.28
N ASP A 75 -5.81 -7.16 8.21
CA ASP A 75 -6.45 -7.36 9.51
C ASP A 75 -7.95 -7.64 9.38
N PHE A 76 -8.65 -6.95 8.46
CA PHE A 76 -10.06 -7.22 8.17
C PHE A 76 -10.29 -8.64 7.61
N ILE A 77 -9.38 -9.14 6.78
CA ILE A 77 -9.44 -10.51 6.23
C ILE A 77 -9.19 -11.55 7.33
N GLU A 78 -8.17 -11.35 8.16
CA GLU A 78 -7.77 -12.31 9.19
C GLU A 78 -8.70 -12.30 10.41
N ARG A 79 -9.32 -11.16 10.71
CA ARG A 79 -10.13 -10.95 11.93
C ARG A 79 -11.45 -10.23 11.62
N PRO A 80 -12.31 -10.80 10.76
CA PRO A 80 -13.52 -10.13 10.29
C PRO A 80 -14.53 -9.82 11.40
N SER A 81 -14.52 -10.55 12.52
CA SER A 81 -15.42 -10.32 13.65
C SER A 81 -14.98 -9.20 14.60
N SER A 82 -13.79 -8.61 14.38
CA SER A 82 -13.26 -7.54 15.24
C SER A 82 -13.69 -6.13 14.79
N HIS A 83 -14.48 -6.04 13.71
CA HIS A 83 -14.92 -4.81 13.05
C HIS A 83 -16.37 -4.95 12.61
#